data_AF-A0A519X590-F1
#
_entry.id   AF-A0A519X590-F1
#
_cell.length_a   1.000
_cell.length_b   1.000
_cell.length_c   1.000
_cell.angle_alpha   90.00
_cell.angle_beta   90.00
_cell.angle_gamma   90.00
#
_symmetry.space_group_name_H-M   'P 1'
#
loop_
_entity.id
_entity.type
_entity.pdbx_description
1 polymer ?
#
loop_
_entity_poly.entity_id
_entity_poly.type
_entity_poly.pdbx_seq_one_letter_code
_entity_poly.pdbx_strand_id
1 'polypeptide(L)'
;MHVSLCDPETNQNLFARSEPDPNAPYEDIKHLSDLGRHFLAGLIEGLPYVMPIFAPTINSYKRLVENFWAPVTVSWGLEHRAASIRLIAPPTASPKSTRFEVRVPGADTNPYLVLATILALGWRGVEKKLEIPIPPLGKGEDVGGASDKGVRLAKSLREATDTFKSKDSIAREVFGDDFVDHFAGTREHELRLWDEAVTDWYVGLFILFSGMSTNSLVFTGSSSAISRLFENRTSVAMVFNTIKPRETYVDRLWIYEAQFHSTASLWYV
;
A
#
# COMPACT_ATOMS: atom_id res chain seq x y z
N MET A 1 -10.18 -5.36 -7.08
CA MET A 1 -11.61 -5.13 -6.76
C MET A 1 -12.39 -5.02 -8.07
N HIS A 2 -13.38 -5.88 -8.30
CA HIS A 2 -14.26 -5.77 -9.47
C HIS A 2 -15.51 -4.98 -9.13
N VAL A 3 -15.90 -4.01 -9.96
CA VAL A 3 -17.09 -3.17 -9.75
C VAL A 3 -17.90 -2.99 -11.02
N SER A 4 -19.22 -3.04 -10.87
CA SER A 4 -20.22 -2.71 -11.89
C SER A 4 -21.33 -1.90 -11.23
N LEU A 5 -21.90 -0.94 -11.94
CA LEU A 5 -23.15 -0.28 -11.54
C LEU A 5 -24.32 -0.94 -12.27
N CYS A 6 -25.37 -1.25 -11.53
CA CYS A 6 -26.58 -1.84 -12.08
C CYS A 6 -27.78 -0.97 -11.73
N ASP A 7 -28.72 -0.89 -12.67
CA ASP A 7 -30.03 -0.33 -12.42
C ASP A 7 -30.79 -1.22 -11.42
N PRO A 8 -31.36 -0.67 -10.33
CA PRO A 8 -31.97 -1.48 -9.28
C PRO A 8 -33.29 -2.13 -9.71
N GLU A 9 -33.99 -1.60 -10.71
CA GLU A 9 -35.30 -2.10 -11.15
C GLU A 9 -35.15 -3.16 -12.24
N THR A 10 -34.29 -2.89 -13.22
CA THR A 10 -34.09 -3.73 -14.41
C THR A 10 -32.92 -4.70 -14.29
N ASN A 11 -32.05 -4.50 -13.28
CA ASN A 11 -30.77 -5.20 -13.11
C ASN A 11 -29.86 -5.08 -14.34
N GLN A 12 -30.06 -4.03 -15.15
CA GLN A 12 -29.24 -3.76 -16.32
C GLN A 12 -27.90 -3.17 -15.88
N ASN A 13 -26.80 -3.68 -16.46
CA ASN A 13 -25.47 -3.15 -16.23
C ASN A 13 -25.33 -1.77 -16.90
N LEU A 14 -25.15 -0.72 -16.09
CA LEU A 14 -25.12 0.67 -16.52
C LEU A 14 -23.80 1.07 -17.19
N PHE A 15 -22.74 0.26 -17.05
CA PHE A 15 -21.49 0.50 -17.79
C PHE A 15 -21.54 -0.03 -19.22
N ALA A 16 -22.47 -0.92 -19.53
CA ALA A 16 -22.58 -1.50 -20.86
C ALA A 16 -23.42 -0.61 -21.79
N ARG A 17 -22.99 -0.47 -23.04
CA ARG A 17 -23.82 0.05 -24.13
C ARG A 17 -24.34 -1.11 -24.97
N SER A 18 -25.58 -1.00 -25.48
CA SER A 18 -26.18 -2.02 -26.35
C SER A 18 -25.51 -2.09 -27.71
N GLU A 19 -25.28 -0.94 -28.33
CA GLU A 19 -24.62 -0.80 -29.64
C GLU A 19 -23.26 -0.12 -29.49
N PRO A 20 -22.23 -0.49 -30.27
CA PRO A 20 -20.95 0.21 -30.23
C PRO A 20 -21.10 1.68 -30.63
N ASP A 21 -20.37 2.56 -29.95
CA ASP A 21 -20.22 3.95 -30.35
C ASP A 21 -19.36 4.07 -31.61
N PRO A 22 -19.88 4.60 -32.74
CA PRO A 22 -19.06 4.82 -33.93
C PRO A 22 -18.00 5.91 -33.73
N ASN A 23 -18.18 6.80 -32.75
CA ASN A 23 -17.32 7.97 -32.52
C ASN A 23 -16.57 7.90 -31.19
N ALA A 24 -16.40 6.71 -30.60
CA ALA A 24 -15.62 6.57 -29.38
C ALA A 24 -14.20 7.14 -29.57
N PRO A 25 -13.66 7.88 -28.59
CA PRO A 25 -12.30 8.43 -28.70
C PRO A 25 -11.23 7.34 -28.72
N TYR A 26 -11.54 6.15 -28.18
CA TYR A 26 -10.69 4.96 -28.25
C TYR A 26 -11.53 3.73 -28.60
N GLU A 27 -10.96 2.83 -29.41
CA GLU A 27 -11.59 1.57 -29.80
C GLU A 27 -11.98 0.71 -28.58
N ASP A 28 -11.11 0.69 -27.56
CA ASP A 28 -11.25 -0.06 -26.31
C ASP A 28 -12.53 0.21 -25.51
N ILE A 29 -13.19 1.35 -25.75
CA ILE A 29 -14.38 1.82 -25.02
C ILE A 29 -15.60 2.03 -25.92
N LYS A 30 -15.59 1.47 -27.14
CA LYS A 30 -16.76 1.52 -28.04
C LYS A 30 -18.03 0.96 -27.41
N HIS A 31 -17.90 -0.08 -26.59
CA HIS A 31 -19.02 -0.73 -25.91
C HIS A 31 -19.27 -0.23 -24.48
N LEU A 32 -18.46 0.72 -24.00
CA LEU A 32 -18.63 1.35 -22.70
C LEU A 32 -19.65 2.49 -22.83
N SER A 33 -20.63 2.54 -21.93
CA SER A 33 -21.60 3.63 -21.84
C SER A 33 -20.92 4.95 -21.47
N ASP A 34 -21.59 6.09 -21.72
CA ASP A 34 -21.04 7.40 -21.35
C ASP A 34 -20.86 7.53 -19.84
N LEU A 35 -21.81 6.97 -19.07
CA LEU A 35 -21.69 6.83 -17.62
C LEU A 35 -20.42 6.05 -17.25
N GLY A 36 -20.16 4.91 -17.90
CA GLY A 36 -18.95 4.11 -17.67
C GLY A 36 -17.66 4.86 -18.02
N ARG A 37 -17.66 5.66 -19.09
CA ARG A 37 -16.51 6.47 -19.50
C ARG A 37 -16.18 7.55 -18.48
N HIS A 38 -17.19 8.29 -18.04
CA HIS A 38 -17.02 9.30 -17.00
C HIS A 38 -16.62 8.68 -15.65
N PHE A 39 -17.16 7.51 -15.32
CA PHE A 39 -16.76 6.74 -14.13
C PHE A 39 -15.27 6.35 -14.21
N LEU A 40 -14.82 5.85 -15.36
CA LEU A 40 -13.41 5.53 -15.60
C LEU A 40 -12.51 6.77 -15.47
N ALA A 41 -12.92 7.90 -16.05
CA ALA A 41 -12.18 9.16 -15.95
C ALA A 41 -12.02 9.60 -14.49
N GLY A 42 -13.09 9.51 -13.69
CA GLY A 42 -13.05 9.81 -12.25
C GLY A 42 -12.09 8.91 -11.47
N LEU A 43 -12.06 7.60 -11.79
CA LEU A 43 -11.07 6.69 -11.20
C LEU A 43 -9.64 7.07 -11.59
N ILE A 44 -9.38 7.35 -12.86
CA ILE A 44 -8.05 7.70 -13.37
C ILE A 44 -7.53 8.98 -12.69
N GLU A 45 -8.32 10.05 -12.66
CA GLU A 45 -7.91 11.30 -12.01
C GLU A 45 -7.67 11.14 -10.51
N GLY A 46 -8.54 10.40 -9.83
CA GLY A 46 -8.52 10.28 -8.36
C GLY A 46 -7.48 9.32 -7.81
N LEU A 47 -7.02 8.35 -8.61
CA LEU A 47 -6.19 7.23 -8.13
C LEU A 47 -4.92 7.66 -7.37
N PRO A 48 -4.13 8.66 -7.81
CA PRO A 48 -2.95 9.12 -7.07
C PRO A 48 -3.28 9.66 -5.68
N TYR A 49 -4.46 10.26 -5.52
CA TYR A 49 -4.86 10.99 -4.33
C TYR A 49 -5.40 10.09 -3.24
N VAL A 50 -5.71 8.82 -3.52
CA VAL A 50 -6.35 7.89 -2.56
C VAL A 50 -5.46 6.71 -2.16
N MET A 51 -4.17 6.78 -2.51
CA MET A 51 -3.19 5.72 -2.26
C MET A 51 -3.14 5.24 -0.80
N PRO A 52 -3.25 6.10 0.24
CA PRO A 52 -3.30 5.63 1.63
C PRO A 52 -4.49 4.72 1.97
N ILE A 53 -5.56 4.72 1.16
CA ILE A 53 -6.68 3.78 1.34
C ILE A 53 -6.39 2.45 0.61
N PHE A 54 -5.78 2.52 -0.56
CA PHE A 54 -5.49 1.34 -1.40
C PHE A 54 -4.19 0.61 -1.03
N ALA A 55 -3.26 1.31 -0.38
CA ALA A 55 -1.99 0.82 0.11
C ALA A 55 -1.74 1.45 1.50
N PRO A 56 -2.41 0.94 2.56
CA PRO A 56 -2.53 1.65 3.83
C PRO A 56 -1.35 1.49 4.77
N THR A 57 -0.41 0.59 4.48
CA THR A 57 0.74 0.31 5.34
C THR A 57 2.06 0.54 4.60
N ILE A 58 3.15 0.68 5.34
CA ILE A 58 4.51 0.75 4.75
C ILE A 58 4.82 -0.49 3.91
N ASN A 59 4.33 -1.66 4.33
CA ASN A 59 4.54 -2.92 3.64
C ASN A 59 3.78 -2.98 2.30
N SER A 60 2.64 -2.30 2.17
CA SER A 60 1.86 -2.25 0.92
C SER A 60 2.71 -1.80 -0.27
N TYR A 61 3.63 -0.86 -0.05
CA TYR A 61 4.49 -0.29 -1.09
C TYR A 61 5.66 -1.20 -1.48
N LYS A 62 5.97 -2.23 -0.70
CA LYS A 62 6.94 -3.28 -1.09
C LYS A 62 6.40 -4.16 -2.21
N ARG A 63 5.08 -4.23 -2.39
CA ARG A 63 4.43 -4.86 -3.55
C ARG A 63 4.41 -3.96 -4.78
N LEU A 64 4.36 -2.63 -4.59
CA LEU A 64 4.25 -1.63 -5.67
C LEU A 64 5.62 -1.29 -6.27
N VAL A 65 6.36 -2.32 -6.64
CA VAL A 65 7.70 -2.24 -7.25
C VAL A 65 7.64 -2.67 -8.71
N GLU A 66 8.53 -2.09 -9.52
CA GLU A 66 8.63 -2.43 -10.95
C GLU A 66 8.92 -3.93 -11.14
N ASN A 67 8.42 -4.50 -12.23
CA ASN A 67 8.57 -5.91 -12.62
C ASN A 67 7.76 -6.93 -11.79
N PHE A 68 6.92 -6.47 -10.88
CA PHE A 68 5.88 -7.29 -10.27
C PHE A 68 4.53 -6.96 -10.91
N TRP A 69 3.61 -7.92 -10.99
CA TRP A 69 2.26 -7.79 -11.60
C TRP A 69 1.33 -6.76 -10.93
N ALA A 70 1.88 -5.89 -10.08
CA ALA A 70 1.19 -4.80 -9.42
C ALA A 70 1.35 -3.50 -10.23
N PRO A 71 0.27 -2.73 -10.39
CA PRO A 71 0.33 -1.47 -11.14
C PRO A 71 1.14 -0.40 -10.39
N VAL A 72 2.08 0.24 -11.09
CA VAL A 72 2.93 1.32 -10.54
C VAL A 72 2.63 2.70 -11.12
N THR A 73 1.80 2.78 -12.15
CA THR A 73 1.30 4.02 -12.78
C THR A 73 -0.22 4.04 -12.77
N VAL A 74 -0.80 5.22 -12.92
CA VAL A 74 -2.21 5.39 -13.26
C VAL A 74 -2.41 4.99 -14.71
N SER A 75 -2.90 3.78 -14.93
CA SER A 75 -3.09 3.22 -16.28
C SER A 75 -4.39 2.47 -16.39
N TRP A 76 -4.94 2.39 -17.60
CA TRP A 76 -6.11 1.58 -17.88
C TRP A 76 -6.01 0.90 -19.24
N GLY A 77 -6.82 -0.12 -19.49
CA GLY A 77 -6.91 -0.75 -20.81
C GLY A 77 -7.92 -1.90 -20.85
N LEU A 78 -8.42 -2.21 -22.04
CA LEU A 78 -9.33 -3.34 -22.27
C LEU A 78 -8.57 -4.66 -22.10
N GLU A 79 -8.98 -5.47 -21.12
CA GLU A 79 -8.33 -6.73 -20.75
C GLU A 79 -6.84 -6.62 -20.37
N HIS A 80 -6.35 -5.42 -20.06
CA HIS A 80 -4.95 -5.18 -19.72
C HIS A 80 -4.64 -5.60 -18.27
N ARG A 81 -4.02 -6.77 -18.09
CA ARG A 81 -3.80 -7.39 -16.76
C ARG A 81 -2.75 -6.71 -15.89
N ALA A 82 -1.88 -5.88 -16.47
CA ALA A 82 -0.90 -5.13 -15.69
C ALA A 82 -1.40 -3.72 -15.31
N ALA A 83 -2.40 -3.19 -16.02
CA ALA A 83 -2.87 -1.82 -15.81
C ALA A 83 -3.48 -1.63 -14.43
N SER A 84 -3.50 -0.40 -13.93
CA SER A 84 -4.11 -0.09 -12.63
C SER A 84 -5.63 -0.31 -12.60
N ILE A 85 -6.29 -0.06 -13.74
CA ILE A 85 -7.71 -0.27 -13.95
C ILE A 85 -7.87 -1.10 -15.21
N ARG A 86 -8.26 -2.37 -15.07
CA ARG A 86 -8.59 -3.20 -16.23
C ARG A 86 -10.07 -3.07 -16.55
N LEU A 87 -10.38 -2.66 -17.77
CA LEU A 87 -11.73 -2.72 -18.30
C LEU A 87 -12.00 -4.14 -18.82
N ILE A 88 -13.10 -4.73 -18.39
CA ILE A 88 -13.58 -6.02 -18.88
C ILE A 88 -14.93 -5.75 -19.53
N ALA A 89 -14.98 -5.76 -20.87
CA ALA A 89 -16.15 -5.36 -21.66
C ALA A 89 -16.15 -6.07 -23.02
N PRO A 90 -17.24 -5.99 -23.80
CA PRO A 90 -17.23 -6.45 -25.18
C PRO A 90 -16.08 -5.81 -26.00
N PRO A 91 -15.51 -6.55 -26.97
CA PRO A 91 -15.91 -7.89 -27.43
C PRO A 91 -15.37 -9.05 -26.55
N THR A 92 -14.57 -8.74 -25.52
CA THR A 92 -13.86 -9.76 -24.71
C THR A 92 -14.73 -10.42 -23.64
N ALA A 93 -15.83 -9.76 -23.26
CA ALA A 93 -16.83 -10.25 -22.32
C ALA A 93 -18.24 -9.89 -22.80
N SER A 94 -19.27 -10.54 -22.26
CA SER A 94 -20.65 -10.15 -22.57
C SER A 94 -20.98 -8.76 -22.01
N PRO A 95 -21.91 -7.99 -22.64
CA PRO A 95 -22.31 -6.68 -22.13
C PRO A 95 -22.75 -6.72 -20.66
N LYS A 96 -23.47 -7.76 -20.24
CA LYS A 96 -23.90 -7.94 -18.84
C LYS A 96 -22.73 -8.07 -17.86
N SER A 97 -21.57 -8.55 -18.31
CA SER A 97 -20.37 -8.74 -17.51
C SER A 97 -19.44 -7.52 -17.49
N THR A 98 -19.87 -6.39 -18.07
CA THR A 98 -19.06 -5.17 -18.17
C THR A 98 -18.69 -4.64 -16.79
N ARG A 99 -17.40 -4.50 -16.50
CA ARG A 99 -16.93 -4.07 -15.18
C ARG A 99 -15.53 -3.50 -15.22
N PHE A 100 -15.20 -2.71 -14.22
CA PHE A 100 -13.83 -2.31 -13.94
C PHE A 100 -13.22 -3.24 -12.90
N GLU A 101 -11.98 -3.65 -13.11
CA GLU A 101 -11.13 -4.26 -12.10
C GLU A 101 -10.08 -3.24 -11.65
N VAL A 102 -10.25 -2.69 -10.45
CA VAL A 102 -9.26 -1.80 -9.82
C VAL A 102 -8.22 -2.67 -9.09
N ARG A 103 -6.98 -2.64 -9.56
CA ARG A 103 -5.92 -3.62 -9.23
C ARG A 103 -4.88 -3.08 -8.24
N VAL A 104 -4.94 -1.80 -7.90
CA VAL A 104 -4.06 -1.16 -6.91
C VAL A 104 -4.24 -1.75 -5.51
N PRO A 105 -5.48 -1.86 -4.96
CA PRO A 105 -5.70 -2.34 -3.59
C PRO A 105 -5.06 -3.70 -3.29
N GLY A 106 -4.32 -3.77 -2.19
CA GLY A 106 -3.79 -5.02 -1.63
C GLY A 106 -4.79 -5.75 -0.72
N ALA A 107 -4.42 -6.97 -0.29
CA ALA A 107 -5.23 -7.76 0.65
C ALA A 107 -5.21 -7.21 2.10
N ASP A 108 -4.29 -6.30 2.38
CA ASP A 108 -4.09 -5.57 3.64
C ASP A 108 -4.99 -4.34 3.77
N THR A 109 -5.87 -4.10 2.80
CA THR A 109 -6.79 -2.94 2.78
C THR A 109 -8.07 -3.20 3.57
N ASN A 110 -8.70 -2.11 4.03
CA ASN A 110 -10.08 -2.18 4.50
C ASN A 110 -11.03 -2.19 3.29
N PRO A 111 -11.75 -3.30 3.00
CA PRO A 111 -12.54 -3.43 1.79
C PRO A 111 -13.72 -2.45 1.72
N TYR A 112 -14.25 -2.01 2.87
CA TYR A 112 -15.33 -1.01 2.91
C TYR A 112 -14.83 0.35 2.42
N LEU A 113 -13.67 0.78 2.91
CA LEU A 113 -13.06 2.04 2.46
C LEU A 113 -12.65 1.96 0.98
N VAL A 114 -12.13 0.82 0.54
CA VAL A 114 -11.79 0.61 -0.88
C VAL A 114 -13.03 0.77 -1.77
N LEU A 115 -14.13 0.08 -1.44
CA LEU A 115 -15.36 0.15 -2.22
C LEU A 115 -15.96 1.57 -2.21
N ALA A 116 -16.01 2.22 -1.05
CA ALA A 116 -16.46 3.60 -0.92
C ALA A 116 -15.63 4.56 -1.77
N THR A 117 -14.30 4.39 -1.78
CA THR A 117 -13.38 5.20 -2.59
C THR A 117 -13.62 5.02 -4.08
N ILE A 118 -13.74 3.77 -4.54
CA ILE A 118 -14.00 3.49 -5.97
C ILE A 118 -15.31 4.11 -6.41
N LEU A 119 -16.37 3.98 -5.59
CA LEU A 119 -17.65 4.58 -5.87
C LEU A 119 -17.56 6.12 -5.89
N ALA A 120 -16.96 6.72 -4.88
CA ALA A 120 -16.89 8.18 -4.75
C ALA A 120 -16.08 8.82 -5.89
N LEU A 121 -14.93 8.24 -6.24
CA LEU A 121 -14.10 8.72 -7.36
C LEU A 121 -14.82 8.56 -8.71
N GLY A 122 -15.41 7.38 -8.96
CA GLY A 122 -16.12 7.14 -10.20
C GLY A 122 -17.38 8.01 -10.32
N TRP A 123 -18.13 8.18 -9.22
CA TRP A 123 -19.33 9.01 -9.20
C TRP A 123 -19.00 10.49 -9.40
N ARG A 124 -17.94 11.00 -8.78
CA ARG A 124 -17.38 12.34 -9.09
C ARG A 124 -17.15 12.52 -10.59
N GLY A 125 -16.58 11.51 -11.24
CA GLY A 125 -16.36 11.53 -12.68
C GLY A 125 -17.64 11.66 -13.49
N VAL A 126 -18.69 10.90 -13.10
CA VAL A 126 -20.03 10.97 -13.68
C VAL A 126 -20.66 12.35 -13.49
N GLU A 127 -20.63 12.90 -12.26
CA GLU A 127 -21.23 14.21 -11.95
C GLU A 127 -20.56 15.34 -12.72
N LYS A 128 -19.23 15.30 -12.83
CA LYS A 128 -18.45 16.32 -13.54
C LYS A 128 -18.34 16.07 -15.05
N LYS A 129 -18.87 14.94 -15.55
CA LYS A 129 -18.75 14.51 -16.94
C LYS A 129 -17.31 14.56 -17.44
N LEU A 130 -16.40 13.99 -16.65
CA LEU A 130 -14.97 14.03 -16.96
C LEU A 130 -14.63 13.24 -18.21
N GLU A 131 -13.76 13.80 -19.03
CA GLU A 131 -13.17 13.11 -20.16
C GLU A 131 -11.97 12.28 -19.71
N ILE A 132 -11.74 11.14 -20.36
CA ILE A 132 -10.64 10.24 -20.01
C ILE A 132 -9.31 10.95 -20.36
N PRO A 133 -8.42 11.22 -19.38
CA PRO A 133 -7.28 12.11 -19.61
C PRO A 133 -6.07 11.43 -20.28
N ILE A 134 -6.04 10.09 -20.31
CA ILE A 134 -4.92 9.30 -20.84
C ILE A 134 -5.43 8.19 -21.77
N PRO A 135 -4.69 7.85 -22.84
CA PRO A 135 -5.07 6.74 -23.72
C PRO A 135 -5.01 5.38 -23.00
N PRO A 136 -5.73 4.37 -23.49
CA PRO A 136 -5.59 3.01 -22.97
C PRO A 136 -4.22 2.42 -23.32
N LEU A 137 -3.76 1.51 -22.46
CA LEU A 137 -2.66 0.60 -22.78
C LEU A 137 -3.13 -0.52 -23.68
N GLY A 138 -2.44 -0.70 -24.80
CA GLY A 138 -2.69 -1.77 -25.76
C GLY A 138 -2.26 -3.14 -25.25
N LYS A 139 -2.82 -4.21 -25.83
CA LYS A 139 -2.43 -5.57 -25.48
C LYS A 139 -0.94 -5.81 -25.76
N GLY A 140 -0.17 -6.12 -24.71
CA GLY A 140 1.26 -6.38 -24.81
C GLY A 140 2.14 -5.15 -24.58
N GLU A 141 1.55 -4.00 -24.28
CA GLU A 141 2.30 -2.83 -23.82
C GLU A 141 2.65 -2.94 -22.34
N ASP A 142 3.84 -2.47 -21.98
CA ASP A 142 4.31 -2.52 -20.61
C ASP A 142 3.87 -1.29 -19.82
N VAL A 143 3.43 -1.53 -18.58
CA VAL A 143 3.18 -0.47 -17.60
C VAL A 143 4.49 0.21 -17.24
N GLY A 144 4.53 1.55 -17.30
CA GLY A 144 5.75 2.34 -17.19
C GLY A 144 6.60 2.39 -18.47
N GLY A 145 6.15 1.76 -19.56
CA GLY A 145 6.78 1.86 -20.87
C GLY A 145 6.50 3.19 -21.58
N ALA A 146 6.99 3.34 -22.81
CA ALA A 146 6.89 4.59 -23.57
C ALA A 146 5.43 4.98 -23.95
N SER A 147 4.54 4.00 -24.08
CA SER A 147 3.12 4.21 -24.37
C SER A 147 2.31 4.60 -23.13
N ASP A 148 2.81 4.28 -21.92
CA ASP A 148 2.15 4.62 -20.67
C ASP A 148 2.27 6.12 -20.39
N LYS A 149 1.15 6.84 -20.56
CA LYS A 149 1.05 8.28 -20.29
C LYS A 149 0.55 8.58 -18.88
N GLY A 150 0.35 7.55 -18.07
CA GLY A 150 -0.06 7.64 -16.68
C GLY A 150 0.97 8.33 -15.79
N VAL A 151 0.48 9.10 -14.82
CA VAL A 151 1.34 9.55 -13.73
C VAL A 151 1.74 8.36 -12.86
N ARG A 152 2.92 8.44 -12.25
CA ARG A 152 3.38 7.39 -11.37
C ARG A 152 2.65 7.42 -10.03
N LEU A 153 2.27 6.26 -9.52
CA LEU A 153 1.70 6.14 -8.17
C LEU A 153 2.80 6.29 -7.13
N ALA A 154 2.44 6.80 -5.95
CA ALA A 154 3.34 7.00 -4.83
C ALA A 154 4.12 5.71 -4.49
N LYS A 155 5.44 5.84 -4.29
CA LYS A 155 6.34 4.72 -4.00
C LYS A 155 6.49 4.42 -2.51
N SER A 156 5.89 5.23 -1.65
CA SER A 156 5.95 5.07 -0.21
C SER A 156 4.68 5.59 0.47
N LEU A 157 4.41 5.08 1.68
CA LEU A 157 3.30 5.57 2.50
C LEU A 157 3.45 7.07 2.79
N ARG A 158 4.68 7.59 2.90
CA ARG A 158 4.95 9.02 3.13
C ARG A 158 4.47 9.88 1.96
N GLU A 159 4.96 9.60 0.76
CA GLU A 159 4.56 10.31 -0.47
C GLU A 159 3.06 10.21 -0.72
N ALA A 160 2.48 9.03 -0.49
CA ALA A 160 1.04 8.80 -0.63
C ALA A 160 0.23 9.64 0.37
N THR A 161 0.68 9.70 1.63
CA THR A 161 0.02 10.48 2.69
C THR A 161 0.11 11.98 2.41
N ASP A 162 1.26 12.46 1.96
CA ASP A 162 1.45 13.87 1.58
C ASP A 162 0.55 14.28 0.40
N THR A 163 0.42 13.40 -0.61
CA THR A 163 -0.50 13.63 -1.74
C THR A 163 -1.96 13.61 -1.28
N PHE A 164 -2.35 12.62 -0.48
CA PHE A 164 -3.71 12.44 0.04
C PHE A 164 -4.20 13.64 0.86
N LYS A 165 -3.35 14.20 1.73
CA LYS A 165 -3.70 15.36 2.57
C LYS A 165 -3.43 16.71 1.91
N SER A 166 -2.89 16.76 0.69
CA SER A 166 -2.63 18.04 0.00
C SER A 166 -3.92 18.87 -0.13
N LYS A 167 -3.80 20.20 -0.19
CA LYS A 167 -4.96 21.10 -0.23
C LYS A 167 -5.84 20.87 -1.47
N ASP A 168 -5.19 20.58 -2.60
CA ASP A 168 -5.85 20.34 -3.88
C ASP A 168 -6.18 18.85 -4.11
N SER A 169 -6.10 18.03 -3.04
CA SER A 169 -6.32 16.59 -3.14
C SER A 169 -7.77 16.27 -3.52
N ILE A 170 -7.94 15.43 -4.54
CA ILE A 170 -9.26 14.89 -4.90
C ILE A 170 -9.87 14.10 -3.74
N ALA A 171 -9.05 13.55 -2.83
CA ALA A 171 -9.56 12.86 -1.64
C ALA A 171 -10.39 13.80 -0.75
N ARG A 172 -10.02 15.08 -0.64
CA ARG A 172 -10.77 16.09 0.14
C ARG A 172 -12.11 16.41 -0.52
N GLU A 173 -12.13 16.44 -1.86
CA GLU A 173 -13.36 16.65 -2.60
C GLU A 173 -14.39 15.53 -2.34
N VAL A 174 -13.95 14.28 -2.27
CA VAL A 174 -14.86 13.13 -2.17
C VAL A 174 -15.15 12.66 -0.74
N PHE A 175 -14.25 12.91 0.21
CA PHE A 175 -14.40 12.47 1.61
C PHE A 175 -14.56 13.61 2.62
N GLY A 176 -14.26 14.84 2.23
CA GLY A 176 -14.18 15.99 3.14
C GLY A 176 -12.89 16.07 3.94
N ASP A 177 -12.60 17.26 4.45
CA ASP A 177 -11.35 17.58 5.13
C ASP A 177 -11.16 16.78 6.42
N ASP A 178 -12.19 16.68 7.26
CA ASP A 178 -12.11 16.00 8.56
C ASP A 178 -11.67 14.53 8.43
N PHE A 179 -12.24 13.82 7.45
CA PHE A 179 -11.86 12.43 7.20
C PHE A 179 -10.42 12.34 6.70
N VAL A 180 -10.07 13.17 5.72
CA VAL A 180 -8.73 13.18 5.12
C VAL A 180 -7.67 13.48 6.16
N ASP A 181 -7.87 14.49 7.00
CA ASP A 181 -6.90 14.87 8.03
C ASP A 181 -6.76 13.79 9.10
N HIS A 182 -7.86 13.22 9.58
CA HIS A 182 -7.83 12.14 10.56
C HIS A 182 -7.18 10.86 10.00
N PHE A 183 -7.53 10.48 8.77
CA PHE A 183 -6.99 9.29 8.13
C PHE A 183 -5.51 9.46 7.76
N ALA A 184 -5.10 10.66 7.34
CA ALA A 184 -3.68 10.97 7.12
C ALA A 184 -2.87 10.91 8.42
N GLY A 185 -3.36 11.51 9.51
CA GLY A 185 -2.65 11.55 10.79
C GLY A 185 -2.36 10.16 11.37
N THR A 186 -3.24 9.19 11.11
CA THR A 186 -3.02 7.79 11.49
C THR A 186 -1.91 7.11 10.66
N ARG A 187 -1.70 7.52 9.40
CA ARG A 187 -0.56 7.05 8.58
C ARG A 187 0.74 7.73 8.98
N GLU A 188 0.69 9.02 9.31
CA GLU A 188 1.83 9.75 9.87
C GLU A 188 2.30 9.15 11.18
N HIS A 189 1.37 8.68 12.01
CA HIS A 189 1.72 7.95 13.23
C HIS A 189 2.48 6.65 12.93
N GLU A 190 2.01 5.83 11.98
CA GLU A 190 2.72 4.61 11.55
C GLU A 190 4.11 4.92 11.01
N LEU A 191 4.23 5.95 10.17
CA LEU A 191 5.50 6.41 9.62
C LEU A 191 6.49 6.82 10.71
N ARG A 192 6.04 7.55 11.73
CA ARG A 192 6.89 7.94 12.87
C ARG A 192 7.40 6.72 13.63
N LEU A 193 6.53 5.75 13.93
CA LEU A 193 6.95 4.51 14.60
C LEU A 193 7.96 3.72 13.77
N TRP A 194 7.81 3.72 12.45
CA TRP A 194 8.75 3.07 11.54
C TRP A 194 10.10 3.77 11.47
N ASP A 195 10.12 5.11 11.42
CA ASP A 195 11.37 5.88 11.37
C ASP A 195 12.21 5.71 12.64
N GLU A 196 11.56 5.49 13.80
CA GLU A 196 12.21 5.24 15.09
C GLU A 196 12.73 3.79 15.22
N ALA A 197 12.27 2.87 14.37
CA ALA A 197 12.59 1.45 14.49
C ALA A 197 13.96 1.09 13.89
N VAL A 198 14.83 0.46 14.69
CA VAL A 198 16.05 -0.19 14.21
C VAL A 198 15.72 -1.64 13.84
N THR A 199 15.70 -1.94 12.55
CA THR A 199 15.38 -3.29 12.05
C THR A 199 16.61 -4.20 12.05
N ASP A 200 16.40 -5.51 12.08
CA ASP A 200 17.46 -6.53 11.95
C ASP A 200 18.30 -6.33 10.68
N TRP A 201 17.71 -5.78 9.62
CA TRP A 201 18.42 -5.42 8.39
C TRP A 201 19.53 -4.39 8.65
N TYR A 202 19.23 -3.32 9.40
CA TYR A 202 20.22 -2.31 9.77
C TYR A 202 21.28 -2.86 10.71
N VAL A 203 20.88 -3.70 11.68
CA VAL A 203 21.81 -4.37 12.58
C VAL A 203 22.78 -5.27 11.80
N GLY A 204 22.27 -6.09 10.90
CA GLY A 204 23.08 -6.95 10.04
C GLY A 204 24.04 -6.16 9.16
N LEU A 205 23.56 -5.09 8.54
CA LEU A 205 24.39 -4.19 7.71
C LEU A 205 25.53 -3.58 8.52
N PHE A 206 25.24 -3.08 9.73
CA PHE A 206 26.24 -2.49 10.62
C PHE A 206 27.29 -3.52 11.07
N ILE A 207 26.87 -4.72 11.46
CA ILE A 207 27.78 -5.81 11.86
C ILE A 207 28.71 -6.20 10.71
N LEU A 208 28.17 -6.34 9.48
CA LEU A 208 28.94 -6.67 8.29
C LEU A 208 29.98 -5.58 7.95
N PHE A 209 29.61 -4.30 8.01
CA PHE A 209 30.54 -3.21 7.68
C PHE A 209 31.56 -2.88 8.78
N SER A 210 31.24 -3.16 10.05
CA SER A 210 32.17 -2.96 11.17
C SER A 210 33.22 -4.07 11.29
N GLY A 211 33.20 -5.08 10.41
CA GLY A 211 34.15 -6.19 10.42
C GLY A 211 33.99 -7.12 11.64
N MET A 212 32.88 -7.01 12.37
CA MET A 212 32.54 -7.94 13.44
C MET A 212 32.14 -9.28 12.81
N SER A 213 33.10 -10.20 12.72
CA SER A 213 32.87 -11.54 12.20
C SER A 213 31.78 -12.25 13.00
N THR A 214 30.79 -12.86 12.32
CA THR A 214 29.72 -13.65 12.92
C THR A 214 30.21 -14.95 13.58
N ASN A 215 31.50 -15.26 13.46
CA ASN A 215 32.12 -16.32 14.24
C ASN A 215 32.59 -15.74 15.57
N SER A 216 32.04 -16.28 16.66
CA SER A 216 32.42 -16.04 18.07
C SER A 216 31.60 -15.00 18.83
N LEU A 217 30.33 -15.31 19.12
CA LEU A 217 29.71 -14.84 20.36
C LEU A 217 28.80 -15.92 20.95
N VAL A 218 29.41 -17.09 21.21
CA VAL A 218 28.94 -17.99 22.27
C VAL A 218 29.92 -17.79 23.42
N PHE A 219 29.62 -16.88 24.35
CA PHE A 219 30.33 -16.81 25.61
C PHE A 219 29.75 -17.86 26.55
N THR A 220 30.33 -19.06 26.53
CA THR A 220 30.23 -20.00 27.66
C THR A 220 31.43 -19.75 28.58
N GLY A 221 31.30 -18.80 29.49
CA GLY A 221 32.39 -18.44 30.40
C GLY A 221 31.87 -18.02 31.76
N SER A 222 32.37 -18.69 32.80
CA SER A 222 32.07 -18.39 34.21
C SER A 222 32.47 -16.97 34.60
N SER A 223 31.87 -16.48 35.68
CA SER A 223 31.82 -15.10 36.20
C SER A 223 33.14 -14.30 36.28
N SER A 224 34.31 -14.87 36.00
CA SER A 224 35.62 -14.21 36.12
C SER A 224 36.14 -13.57 34.83
N ALA A 225 35.55 -13.85 33.65
CA ALA A 225 35.99 -13.26 32.37
C ALA A 225 35.42 -11.86 32.09
N ILE A 226 34.32 -11.48 32.76
CA ILE A 226 33.59 -10.23 32.51
C ILE A 226 34.30 -9.00 33.11
N SER A 227 35.11 -9.18 34.16
CA SER A 227 35.78 -8.06 34.84
C SER A 227 36.96 -7.45 34.08
N ARG A 228 37.60 -8.18 33.15
CA ARG A 228 38.76 -7.66 32.39
C ARG A 228 38.41 -6.77 31.19
N LEU A 229 37.15 -6.72 30.78
CA LEU A 229 36.70 -5.87 29.67
C LEU A 229 36.48 -4.40 30.08
N PHE A 230 36.49 -4.08 31.38
CA PHE A 230 36.28 -2.72 31.88
C PHE A 230 37.57 -1.89 32.08
N GLU A 231 38.77 -2.47 31.90
CA GLU A 231 40.04 -1.74 32.08
C GLU A 231 40.51 -0.97 30.84
N ASN A 232 40.07 -1.35 29.64
CA ASN A 232 40.38 -0.61 28.42
C ASN A 232 39.15 0.18 27.98
N ARG A 233 39.26 1.52 28.01
CA ARG A 233 38.21 2.50 27.63
C ARG A 233 37.80 2.40 26.16
N THR A 234 37.15 1.31 25.79
CA THR A 234 36.44 1.18 24.51
C THR A 234 34.98 1.02 24.85
N SER A 235 34.18 2.05 24.57
CA SER A 235 32.73 2.02 24.78
C SER A 235 32.10 0.97 23.86
N VAL A 236 31.93 -0.25 24.36
CA VAL A 236 31.15 -1.29 23.69
C VAL A 236 29.68 -1.06 24.03
N ALA A 237 28.88 -0.64 23.04
CA ALA A 237 27.43 -0.65 23.17
C ALA A 237 26.97 -2.12 23.20
N MET A 238 26.67 -2.62 24.39
CA MET A 238 26.20 -3.98 24.59
C MET A 238 24.68 -3.99 24.35
N VAL A 239 24.25 -4.46 23.18
CA VAL A 239 22.82 -4.66 22.87
C VAL A 239 22.41 -6.01 23.48
N PHE A 240 21.63 -5.98 24.56
CA PHE A 240 21.06 -7.18 25.14
C PHE A 240 19.88 -7.65 24.28
N ASN A 241 20.10 -8.68 23.47
CA ASN A 241 19.02 -9.35 22.75
C ASN A 241 18.59 -10.57 23.58
N THR A 242 17.55 -10.44 24.40
CA THR A 242 16.92 -11.60 25.03
C THR A 242 16.06 -12.32 24.00
N ILE A 243 16.65 -13.28 23.29
CA ILE A 243 15.92 -14.26 22.49
C ILE A 243 15.22 -15.20 23.49
N LYS A 244 13.90 -15.04 23.67
CA LYS A 244 13.07 -16.08 24.30
C LYS A 244 12.57 -17.06 23.23
N PRO A 245 12.68 -18.38 23.43
CA PRO A 245 12.04 -19.35 22.54
C PRO A 245 10.52 -19.24 22.64
N ARG A 246 9.83 -19.47 21.52
CA ARG A 246 8.37 -19.55 21.47
C ARG A 246 7.87 -20.72 22.31
N GLU A 247 7.19 -20.42 23.40
CA GLU A 247 6.16 -21.28 23.97
C GLU A 247 4.92 -20.46 24.37
N THR A 248 3.81 -21.16 24.36
CA THR A 248 2.40 -20.76 24.35
C THR A 248 1.86 -20.21 25.67
N TYR A 249 0.85 -19.32 25.55
CA TYR A 249 -0.21 -18.98 26.52
C TYR A 249 0.09 -18.09 27.76
N VAL A 250 -0.59 -16.93 27.76
CA VAL A 250 -1.37 -16.27 28.83
C VAL A 250 -0.67 -15.60 30.04
N ASP A 251 -1.12 -14.36 30.24
CA ASP A 251 -1.23 -13.56 31.46
C ASP A 251 -0.10 -12.65 31.97
N ARG A 252 -0.52 -11.36 32.04
CA ARG A 252 -0.26 -10.33 33.05
C ARG A 252 1.07 -9.56 33.01
N LEU A 253 0.93 -8.29 32.63
CA LEU A 253 1.79 -7.19 33.05
C LEU A 253 2.02 -7.24 34.56
N TRP A 254 3.28 -7.28 34.96
CA TRP A 254 3.75 -6.65 36.20
C TRP A 254 5.01 -5.86 35.87
N ILE A 255 4.88 -4.54 35.90
CA ILE A 255 6.00 -3.61 36.02
C ILE A 255 6.40 -3.65 37.49
N TYR A 256 7.66 -3.98 37.79
CA TYR A 256 8.27 -3.62 39.08
C TYR A 256 9.73 -3.22 38.88
N GLU A 257 10.03 -2.02 39.37
CA GLU A 257 11.38 -1.47 39.56
C GLU A 257 12.24 -2.41 40.41
N ALA A 258 13.52 -2.55 40.04
CA ALA A 258 14.53 -3.09 40.94
C ALA A 258 15.66 -2.07 41.09
N GLN A 259 15.66 -1.40 42.25
CA GLN A 259 16.81 -0.71 42.81
C GLN A 259 17.98 -1.69 42.99
N PHE A 260 19.16 -1.28 42.54
CA PHE A 260 20.42 -1.95 42.84
C PHE A 260 20.66 -1.94 44.34
N HIS A 261 20.77 -3.10 44.99
CA HIS A 261 21.59 -3.28 46.18
C HIS A 261 22.30 -4.64 46.17
N SER A 262 23.53 -4.59 46.65
CA SER A 262 24.58 -5.59 46.56
C SER A 262 24.38 -6.78 47.51
N THR A 263 25.01 -7.90 47.13
CA THR A 263 25.51 -9.03 47.93
C THR A 263 24.68 -10.32 48.01
N ALA A 264 25.40 -11.40 47.67
CA ALA A 264 25.37 -12.75 48.25
C ALA A 264 24.50 -13.87 47.60
N SER A 265 25.26 -14.82 47.03
CA SER A 265 25.12 -16.29 47.09
C SER A 265 23.98 -17.02 46.39
N LEU A 266 24.37 -17.79 45.36
CA LEU A 266 23.65 -18.95 44.82
C LEU A 266 23.66 -20.13 45.81
N TRP A 267 22.52 -20.82 45.92
CA TRP A 267 22.45 -22.28 46.03
C TRP A 267 21.37 -22.78 45.07
N TYR A 268 21.73 -23.76 44.23
CA TYR A 268 20.83 -24.48 43.32
C TYR A 268 20.32 -25.74 44.03
N VAL A 269 19.00 -25.92 44.08
CA VAL A 269 18.29 -27.20 43.85
C VAL A 269 17.06 -26.86 43.02
#